data_AF-A0A950ZU52-F1
#
_entry.id   AF-A0A950ZU52-F1
#
_cell.length_a   1.000
_cell.length_b   1.000
_cell.length_c   1.000
_cell.angle_alpha   90.00
_cell.angle_beta   90.00
_cell.angle_gamma   90.00
#
_symmetry.space_group_name_H-M   'P 1'
#
loop_
_entity.id
_entity.type
_entity.pdbx_description
1 polymer ?
#
loop_
_entity_poly.entity_id
_entity_poly.type
_entity_poly.pdbx_seq_one_letter_code
_entity_poly.pdbx_strand_id
1 'polypeptide(L)'
;MLPNLLPYLAAGFVGAVSAAVLASIGLEALGLGPQNEPTVGMTIYWALLFNALLRGMWWWWLPPIVIVVTLFLGLLLVSAGLDELANPRHRRRV
;
A
#
# COMPACT_ATOMS: atom_id res chain seq x y z
N MET A 1 28.16 -10.25 -8.71
CA MET A 1 27.63 -10.22 -7.33
C MET A 1 26.22 -9.62 -7.27
N LEU A 2 25.93 -8.56 -8.02
CA LEU A 2 24.61 -7.90 -8.08
C LEU A 2 23.41 -8.81 -8.40
N PRO A 3 23.47 -9.79 -9.35
CA PRO A 3 22.30 -10.55 -9.77
C PRO A 3 21.65 -11.38 -8.65
N ASN A 4 22.44 -11.83 -7.67
CA ASN A 4 21.95 -12.68 -6.58
C ASN A 4 21.38 -11.86 -5.41
N LEU A 5 21.66 -10.56 -5.34
CA LEU A 5 21.17 -9.65 -4.29
C LEU A 5 19.92 -8.87 -4.73
N LEU A 6 19.66 -8.79 -6.04
CA LEU A 6 18.47 -8.13 -6.59
C LEU A 6 17.16 -8.57 -5.93
N PRO A 7 16.91 -9.88 -5.69
CA PRO A 7 15.68 -10.33 -5.04
C PRO A 7 15.55 -9.82 -3.60
N TYR A 8 16.65 -9.89 -2.85
CA TYR A 8 16.70 -9.45 -1.47
C TYR A 8 16.50 -7.94 -1.35
N LEU A 9 17.17 -7.16 -2.20
CA LEU A 9 17.01 -5.71 -2.26
C LEU A 9 15.58 -5.33 -2.66
N ALA A 10 14.99 -6.05 -3.60
CA ALA A 10 13.66 -5.76 -4.08
C ALA A 10 12.55 -6.14 -3.07
N ALA A 11 12.68 -7.27 -2.36
CA ALA A 11 11.83 -7.60 -1.22
C ALA A 11 11.94 -6.55 -0.10
N GLY A 12 13.16 -6.13 0.24
CA GLY A 12 13.40 -5.07 1.21
C GLY A 12 12.79 -3.72 0.80
N PHE A 13 12.88 -3.37 -0.49
CA PHE A 13 12.26 -2.19 -1.05
C PHE A 13 10.74 -2.22 -0.93
N VAL A 14 10.09 -3.33 -1.31
CA VAL A 14 8.63 -3.50 -1.17
C VAL A 14 8.20 -3.34 0.29
N GLY A 15 8.93 -3.94 1.23
CA GLY A 15 8.67 -3.80 2.66
C GLY A 15 8.81 -2.35 3.14
N ALA A 16 9.88 -1.66 2.74
CA ALA A 16 10.12 -0.27 3.10
C ALA A 16 9.02 0.67 2.56
N VAL A 17 8.64 0.51 1.29
CA VAL A 17 7.56 1.30 0.67
C VAL A 17 6.23 1.03 1.37
N SER A 18 5.90 -0.23 1.64
CA SER A 18 4.69 -0.62 2.37
C SER A 18 4.59 0.05 3.74
N ALA A 19 5.69 0.02 4.51
CA ALA A 19 5.76 0.65 5.83
C ALA A 19 5.63 2.18 5.74
N ALA A 20 6.31 2.82 4.78
CA ALA A 20 6.24 4.26 4.59
C ALA A 20 4.83 4.74 4.23
N VAL A 21 4.13 4.02 3.35
CA VAL A 21 2.74 4.34 2.96
C VAL A 21 1.78 4.17 4.14
N LEU A 22 1.91 3.10 4.94
CA LEU A 22 1.09 2.94 6.14
C LEU A 22 1.35 4.05 7.16
N ALA A 23 2.62 4.43 7.34
CA ALA A 23 3.00 5.50 8.24
C ALA A 23 2.43 6.86 7.79
N SER A 24 2.50 7.19 6.50
CA SER A 24 1.95 8.43 5.97
C SER A 24 0.43 8.48 6.11
N ILE A 25 -0.27 7.41 5.73
CA ILE A 25 -1.74 7.31 5.88
C ILE A 25 -2.13 7.40 7.35
N GLY A 26 -1.41 6.71 8.24
CA GLY A 26 -1.67 6.75 9.68
C GLY A 26 -1.51 8.15 10.27
N LEU A 27 -0.44 8.86 9.87
CA LEU A 27 -0.19 10.24 10.30
C LEU A 27 -1.29 11.20 9.82
N GLU A 28 -1.66 11.10 8.54
CA GLU A 28 -2.73 11.90 7.94
C GLU A 28 -4.11 11.59 8.55
N ALA A 29 -4.39 10.32 8.87
CA ALA A 29 -5.63 9.91 9.52
C ALA A 29 -5.76 10.48 10.96
N LEU A 30 -4.64 10.77 11.61
CA LEU A 30 -4.60 11.52 12.88
C LEU A 30 -4.79 13.04 12.70
N GLY A 31 -4.90 13.52 11.46
CA GLY A 31 -5.05 14.94 11.13
C GLY A 31 -3.73 15.72 11.03
N LEU A 32 -2.59 15.02 11.05
CA LEU A 32 -1.25 15.61 10.98
C LEU A 32 -0.72 15.72 9.54
N GLY A 33 -1.60 15.55 8.56
CA GLY A 33 -1.33 15.65 7.14
C GLY A 33 -1.51 17.05 6.55
N PRO A 34 -1.10 17.25 5.28
CA PRO A 34 -1.35 18.50 4.56
C PRO A 34 -2.86 18.71 4.33
N GLN A 35 -3.46 19.65 5.05
CA GLN A 35 -4.91 19.93 5.01
C GLN A 35 -5.41 20.43 3.65
N ASN A 36 -4.51 21.01 2.84
CA ASN A 36 -4.84 21.61 1.54
C ASN A 36 -4.68 20.64 0.37
N GLU A 37 -4.24 19.41 0.62
CA GLU A 37 -3.97 18.41 -0.41
C GLU A 37 -4.95 17.23 -0.30
N PRO A 38 -5.54 16.78 -1.42
CA PRO A 38 -6.46 15.65 -1.43
C PRO A 38 -5.69 14.31 -1.41
N THR A 39 -5.07 14.00 -0.27
CA THR A 39 -4.36 12.73 -0.06
C THR A 39 -5.30 11.63 0.48
N VAL A 40 -4.94 10.36 0.28
CA VAL A 40 -5.74 9.20 0.75
C VAL A 40 -5.95 9.25 2.26
N GLY A 41 -4.90 9.53 3.05
CA GLY A 41 -5.03 9.58 4.50
C GLY A 41 -5.86 10.76 4.98
N MET A 42 -5.77 11.94 4.32
CA MET A 42 -6.66 13.05 4.62
C MET A 42 -8.12 12.72 4.28
N THR A 43 -8.41 12.00 3.18
CA THR A 43 -9.80 11.55 2.92
C THR A 43 -10.34 10.65 4.02
N ILE A 44 -9.50 9.79 4.61
CA ILE A 44 -9.87 8.95 5.76
C ILE A 44 -10.13 9.83 6.99
N TYR A 45 -9.26 10.81 7.27
CA TYR A 45 -9.46 11.78 8.34
C TYR A 45 -10.82 12.49 8.23
N TRP A 46 -11.15 13.02 7.04
CA TRP A 46 -12.42 13.70 6.82
C TRP A 46 -13.62 12.74 6.96
N ALA A 47 -13.50 11.51 6.47
CA ALA A 47 -14.56 10.49 6.61
C ALA A 47 -14.84 10.16 8.09
N LEU A 48 -13.81 10.09 8.93
CA LEU A 48 -13.94 9.92 10.37
C LEU A 48 -14.56 11.17 11.02
N LEU A 49 -14.06 12.37 10.69
CA LEU A 49 -14.53 13.63 11.25
C LEU A 49 -16.03 13.85 11.00
N PHE A 50 -16.49 13.64 9.77
CA PHE A 50 -17.91 13.80 9.41
C PHE A 50 -18.78 12.59 9.78
N ASN A 51 -18.23 11.58 10.45
CA ASN A 51 -18.93 10.34 10.80
C ASN A 51 -19.59 9.69 9.57
N ALA A 52 -18.89 9.70 8.42
CA ALA A 52 -19.42 9.24 7.14
C ALA A 52 -19.88 7.77 7.17
N LEU A 53 -19.21 6.93 7.98
CA LEU A 53 -19.60 5.54 8.20
C LEU A 53 -21.00 5.43 8.83
N LEU A 54 -21.24 6.14 9.94
CA LEU A 54 -22.52 6.14 10.65
C LEU A 54 -23.64 6.78 9.81
N ARG A 55 -23.28 7.73 8.95
CA ARG A 55 -24.21 8.37 8.01
C ARG A 55 -24.51 7.52 6.77
N GLY A 56 -23.89 6.35 6.61
CA GLY A 56 -24.07 5.50 5.43
C GLY A 56 -23.50 6.09 4.13
N MET A 57 -22.60 7.07 4.21
CA MET A 57 -21.98 7.73 3.06
C MET A 57 -20.85 6.86 2.50
N TRP A 58 -21.21 5.76 1.83
CA TRP A 58 -20.27 4.77 1.32
C TRP A 58 -19.24 5.33 0.33
N TRP A 59 -19.61 6.36 -0.43
CA TRP A 59 -18.71 7.02 -1.38
C TRP A 59 -17.55 7.77 -0.72
N TRP A 60 -17.55 7.95 0.60
CA TRP A 60 -16.42 8.56 1.34
C TRP A 60 -15.37 7.55 1.78
N TRP A 61 -15.79 6.38 2.28
CA TRP A 61 -14.88 5.40 2.86
C TRP A 61 -14.50 4.28 1.88
N LEU A 62 -15.35 3.98 0.89
CA LEU A 62 -15.08 2.90 -0.06
C LEU A 62 -13.90 3.23 -1.02
N PRO A 63 -13.82 4.44 -1.63
CA PRO A 63 -12.69 4.78 -2.50
C PRO A 63 -11.30 4.67 -1.85
N PRO A 64 -11.04 5.25 -0.66
CA PRO A 64 -9.72 5.12 -0.04
C PRO A 64 -9.35 3.67 0.27
N ILE A 65 -10.32 2.83 0.66
CA ILE A 65 -10.08 1.39 0.87
C ILE A 65 -9.65 0.71 -0.43
N VAL A 66 -10.35 0.95 -1.54
CA VAL A 66 -10.02 0.34 -2.83
C VAL A 66 -8.62 0.74 -3.30
N ILE A 67 -8.24 2.01 -3.14
CA ILE A 67 -6.90 2.51 -3.49
C ILE A 67 -5.83 1.80 -2.66
N VAL A 68 -6.02 1.72 -1.34
CA VAL A 68 -5.09 1.05 -0.43
C VAL A 68 -4.96 -0.43 -0.80
N VAL A 69 -6.08 -1.15 -0.95
CA VAL A 69 -6.06 -2.58 -1.32
C VAL A 69 -5.32 -2.80 -2.64
N THR A 70 -5.60 -1.98 -3.67
CA THR A 70 -4.96 -2.12 -4.97
C THR A 70 -3.44 -1.87 -4.89
N LEU A 71 -3.02 -0.89 -4.09
CA LEU A 71 -1.61 -0.59 -3.86
C LEU A 71 -0.88 -1.75 -3.18
N PHE A 72 -1.43 -2.29 -2.09
CA PHE A 72 -0.83 -3.43 -1.39
C PHE A 72 -0.84 -4.71 -2.22
N LEU A 73 -1.91 -4.94 -3.00
CA LEU A 73 -1.96 -6.06 -3.94
C LEU A 73 -0.89 -5.92 -5.03
N GLY A 74 -0.71 -4.72 -5.59
CA GLY A 74 0.33 -4.44 -6.57
C GLY A 74 1.74 -4.68 -6.01
N LEU A 75 2.00 -4.21 -4.79
CA LEU A 75 3.26 -4.46 -4.08
C LEU A 75 3.50 -5.96 -3.81
N LEU A 76 2.45 -6.70 -3.44
CA LEU A 76 2.51 -8.14 -3.27
C LEU A 76 2.85 -8.86 -4.58
N LEU A 77 2.20 -8.49 -5.68
CA LEU A 77 2.47 -9.06 -7.01
C LEU A 77 3.90 -8.77 -7.47
N VAL A 78 4.41 -7.56 -7.20
CA VAL A 78 5.81 -7.21 -7.46
C VAL A 78 6.73 -8.12 -6.65
N SER A 79 6.49 -8.28 -5.34
CA SER A 79 7.28 -9.20 -4.50
C SER A 79 7.27 -10.63 -5.05
N ALA A 80 6.10 -11.16 -5.39
CA ALA A 80 5.96 -12.52 -5.90
C ALA A 80 6.67 -12.70 -7.26
N GLY A 81 6.55 -11.72 -8.17
CA GLY A 81 7.23 -11.76 -9.46
C GLY A 81 8.75 -11.68 -9.34
N LEU A 82 9.24 -10.93 -8.35
CA LEU A 82 10.67 -10.85 -8.04
C LEU A 82 11.21 -12.15 -7.44
N ASP A 83 10.44 -12.80 -6.56
CA ASP A 83 10.77 -14.13 -6.02
C ASP A 83 10.84 -15.18 -7.13
N GLU A 84 9.95 -15.11 -8.12
CA GLU A 84 9.97 -16.01 -9.28
C GLU A 84 11.18 -15.77 -10.19
N LEU A 85 11.56 -14.50 -10.41
CA LEU A 85 12.77 -14.13 -11.17
C LEU A 85 14.05 -14.60 -10.45
N ALA A 86 14.04 -14.54 -9.12
CA ALA A 86 15.14 -14.95 -8.26
C ALA A 86 15.39 -16.45 -8.25
N ASN A 87 14.30 -17.24 -8.23
CA ASN A 87 14.36 -18.69 -8.10
C ASN A 87 13.71 -19.38 -9.31
N PRO A 88 14.36 -19.37 -10.49
CA PRO A 88 13.82 -19.97 -11.71
C PRO A 88 13.64 -21.50 -11.63
N ARG A 89 14.04 -22.14 -10.53
CA ARG A 89 13.96 -23.59 -10.32
C ARG A 89 12.54 -24.11 -10.09
N HIS A 90 11.56 -23.26 -9.78
CA HIS A 90 10.15 -23.69 -9.72
C HIS A 90 9.52 -23.97 -11.10
N ARG A 91 10.19 -23.57 -12.20
CA ARG A 91 9.71 -23.74 -13.58
C ARG A 91 9.74 -25.19 -14.11
N ARG A 92 10.29 -26.16 -13.35
CA ARG A 92 10.54 -27.54 -13.86
C ARG A 92 9.65 -28.64 -13.27
N ARG A 93 8.61 -28.30 -12.51
CA ARG A 93 7.63 -29.27 -11.99
C ARG A 93 6.20 -28.78 -12.25
N VAL A 94 5.85 -28.69 -13.52
CA VAL A 94 4.48 -28.91 -14.00
C VAL A 94 4.59 -29.84 -15.20
#